data_AF-A0A3B9GJL8-F1
#
_entry.id   AF-A0A3B9GJL8-F1
#
_cell.length_a   1.000
_cell.length_b   1.000
_cell.length_c   1.000
_cell.angle_alpha   90.00
_cell.angle_beta   90.00
_cell.angle_gamma   90.00
#
_symmetry.space_group_name_H-M   'P 1'
#
loop_
_entity.id
_entity.type
_entity.pdbx_description
1 polymer ?
#
loop_
_entity_poly.entity_id
_entity_poly.type
_entity_poly.pdbx_seq_one_letter_code
_entity_poly.pdbx_strand_id
1 'polypeptide(L)'
;MSDKSAFDTLVLELDPHERGELLSRLNRLTTVNTEPLHIFKAEGTEKVDYAAAYKELGLLAKAIIIVRSVLSGMSKEELVKERILRGIAKEADAAAPGLADTRRRVFLEPFRDELIALKAAARYFYDLLDQSLEKNRAEFFAFLASLRFERTHLELSTETDPGTFLERNALASDTDVRLAVNAALESALSRMEEDYRRLMLQDVRNLQCLKKLSGFLFDRLINGFQSAQSGRKELSFYTAADQLEQLATILLALEPPSAKLMEAILAFDLGEELANKDSGLEEAIKTESANASKALSAIRSFNARVPLEAVLKLVNEDPNWRCPSFSGGEDWFALFKSYWKDRIEKRYQKFVAERRIQQLDNDIVAMVGPEPPTWFEHLSETGAEASPPVRFTRALRFLEAFYHQLFLSDVNNVLKIVLLDGEFYKRDNRLEFTDAYNGMLQIGEGLKSLDHRLAPDGELGSTYYHAKNELIPLQIKKRKIESAVQAADVEAESLIRRANDAMLKMQLILKGIIAGEARGRYDSLSNLSSIEGKANKDFQRKLGLTKDKLEKTVFLLGELTRAALSGGDS
;
A
#
# COMPACT_ATOMS: atom_id res chain seq x y z
N MET A 1 14.00 -1.17 -0.80
CA MET A 1 12.88 -1.44 0.12
C MET A 1 12.76 -0.22 1.00
N SER A 2 11.74 0.61 0.79
CA SER A 2 11.45 1.76 1.64
C SER A 2 10.83 1.23 2.92
N ASP A 3 11.45 1.52 4.06
CA ASP A 3 10.85 1.27 5.38
C ASP A 3 9.51 2.02 5.42
N LYS A 4 8.42 1.28 5.23
CA LYS A 4 7.09 1.74 5.60
C LYS A 4 7.09 1.82 7.11
N SER A 5 6.67 2.95 7.68
CA SER A 5 6.54 3.04 9.13
C SER A 5 5.56 1.95 9.57
N ALA A 6 5.92 1.21 10.62
CA ALA A 6 5.10 0.13 11.17
C ALA A 6 3.68 0.60 11.49
N PHE A 7 3.49 1.89 11.76
CA PHE A 7 2.21 2.52 12.05
C PHE A 7 1.27 2.66 10.84
N ASP A 8 1.81 2.94 9.64
CA ASP A 8 1.02 3.05 8.40
C ASP A 8 0.29 1.74 8.08
N THR A 9 0.90 0.63 8.50
CA THR A 9 0.36 -0.72 8.38
C THR A 9 -0.52 -1.05 9.58
N LEU A 10 -0.10 -0.70 10.81
CA LEU A 10 -0.82 -1.04 12.03
C LEU A 10 -2.21 -0.39 12.13
N VAL A 11 -2.36 0.93 11.99
CA VAL A 11 -3.65 1.58 12.35
C VAL A 11 -4.80 1.26 11.39
N LEU A 12 -4.49 0.90 10.16
CA LEU A 12 -5.46 0.43 9.17
C LEU A 12 -5.65 -1.11 9.20
N GLU A 13 -4.86 -1.82 10.01
CA GLU A 13 -4.98 -3.27 10.27
C GLU A 13 -5.44 -3.58 11.69
N LEU A 14 -5.55 -2.59 12.58
CA LEU A 14 -6.13 -2.73 13.91
C LEU A 14 -7.54 -3.32 13.83
N ASP A 15 -7.84 -4.20 14.78
CA ASP A 15 -9.18 -4.75 14.96
C ASP A 15 -10.22 -3.60 15.11
N PRO A 16 -11.46 -3.75 14.60
CA PRO A 16 -12.49 -2.74 14.75
C PRO A 16 -12.67 -2.21 16.18
N HIS A 17 -12.40 -3.04 17.20
CA HIS A 17 -12.43 -2.65 18.61
C HIS A 17 -11.24 -1.77 19.02
N GLU A 18 -10.01 -2.19 18.71
CA GLU A 18 -8.78 -1.42 19.01
C GLU A 18 -8.78 -0.07 18.29
N ARG A 19 -9.28 -0.05 17.05
CA ARG A 19 -9.49 1.17 16.29
C ARG A 19 -10.53 2.05 16.96
N GLY A 20 -11.68 1.52 17.35
CA GLY A 20 -12.73 2.29 18.04
C GLY A 20 -12.21 2.93 19.33
N GLU A 21 -11.37 2.22 20.07
CA GLU A 21 -10.72 2.75 21.27
C GLU A 21 -9.75 3.89 20.92
N LEU A 22 -8.86 3.71 19.95
CA LEU A 22 -7.93 4.74 19.46
C LEU A 22 -8.68 5.98 18.97
N LEU A 23 -9.74 5.82 18.18
CA LEU A 23 -10.55 6.93 17.67
C LEU A 23 -11.29 7.67 18.79
N SER A 24 -11.80 6.95 19.79
CA SER A 24 -12.44 7.57 20.95
C SER A 24 -11.45 8.39 21.79
N ARG A 25 -10.21 7.90 21.93
CA ARG A 25 -9.12 8.59 22.61
C ARG A 25 -8.72 9.85 21.84
N LEU A 26 -8.50 9.76 20.53
CA LEU A 26 -8.17 10.91 19.68
C LEU A 26 -9.26 11.98 19.72
N ASN A 27 -10.53 11.61 19.58
CA ASN A 27 -11.66 12.54 19.59
C ASN A 27 -11.79 13.28 20.93
N ARG A 28 -11.53 12.60 22.06
CA ARG A 28 -11.59 13.21 23.39
C ARG A 28 -10.48 14.24 23.64
N LEU A 29 -9.32 14.03 23.01
CA LEU A 29 -8.10 14.80 23.29
C LEU A 29 -7.85 15.92 22.28
N THR A 30 -8.35 15.76 21.05
CA THR A 30 -8.16 16.71 19.97
C THR A 30 -9.14 17.87 20.13
N THR A 31 -8.62 19.04 20.50
CA THR A 31 -9.41 20.28 20.58
C THR A 31 -8.91 21.23 19.50
N VAL A 32 -9.75 21.48 18.50
CA VAL A 32 -9.43 22.38 17.39
C VAL A 32 -10.37 23.58 17.46
N ASN A 33 -9.80 24.78 17.49
CA ASN A 33 -10.59 25.99 17.40
C ASN A 33 -11.08 26.19 15.95
N THR A 34 -12.37 25.97 15.72
CA THR A 34 -13.04 26.06 14.41
C THR A 34 -13.45 27.49 14.02
N GLU A 35 -13.04 28.50 14.78
CA GLU A 35 -13.25 29.89 14.40
C GLU A 35 -12.65 30.18 13.01
N PRO A 36 -13.38 30.92 12.15
CA PRO A 36 -12.90 31.27 10.82
C PRO A 36 -11.51 31.89 10.86
N LEU A 37 -10.65 31.47 9.93
CA LEU A 37 -9.31 32.05 9.78
C LEU A 37 -9.35 33.41 9.08
N HIS A 38 -10.47 33.74 8.42
CA HIS A 38 -10.74 35.01 7.79
C HIS A 38 -12.15 35.50 8.15
N ILE A 39 -12.30 36.80 8.38
CA ILE A 39 -13.61 37.44 8.52
C ILE A 39 -14.06 37.85 7.13
N PHE A 40 -15.03 37.12 6.56
CA PHE A 40 -15.66 37.53 5.31
C PHE A 40 -16.35 38.88 5.51
N LYS A 41 -15.77 39.96 4.98
CA LYS A 41 -16.59 41.09 4.56
C LYS A 41 -17.29 40.67 3.29
N ALA A 42 -18.60 40.44 3.38
CA ALA A 42 -19.46 40.29 2.22
C ALA A 42 -19.59 41.65 1.51
N GLU A 43 -18.50 42.15 0.92
CA GLU A 43 -18.51 43.38 0.14
C GLU A 43 -18.38 43.03 -1.35
N GLY A 44 -19.53 43.10 -2.03
CA GLY A 44 -19.65 43.38 -3.47
C GLY A 44 -19.12 42.33 -4.44
N THR A 45 -19.96 41.38 -4.82
CA THR A 45 -19.75 40.53 -6.02
C THR A 45 -19.71 41.32 -7.33
N GLU A 46 -20.08 42.60 -7.32
CA GLU A 46 -20.12 43.45 -8.51
C GLU A 46 -18.75 44.09 -8.81
N LYS A 47 -18.32 44.01 -10.08
CA LYS A 47 -17.16 44.76 -10.55
C LYS A 47 -17.51 46.24 -10.54
N VAL A 48 -16.60 47.07 -10.05
CA VAL A 48 -16.75 48.51 -10.08
C VAL A 48 -16.68 48.97 -11.55
N ASP A 49 -17.82 49.41 -12.08
CA ASP A 49 -17.88 50.13 -13.35
C ASP A 49 -17.47 51.59 -13.13
N TYR A 50 -16.31 51.98 -13.65
CA TYR A 50 -15.76 53.31 -13.49
C TYR A 50 -16.63 54.41 -14.13
N ALA A 51 -17.36 54.09 -15.19
CA ALA A 51 -18.25 55.04 -15.87
C ALA A 51 -19.53 55.28 -15.04
N ALA A 52 -20.07 54.23 -14.42
CA ALA A 52 -21.17 54.34 -13.46
C ALA A 52 -20.72 55.11 -12.20
N ALA A 53 -19.57 54.74 -11.63
CA ALA A 53 -19.00 55.41 -10.46
C ALA A 53 -18.74 56.92 -10.72
N TYR A 54 -18.32 57.30 -11.92
CA TYR A 54 -18.19 58.72 -12.30
C TYR A 54 -19.53 59.47 -12.29
N LYS A 55 -20.61 58.83 -12.76
CA LYS A 55 -21.95 59.43 -12.82
C LYS A 55 -22.54 59.66 -11.42
N GLU A 56 -22.18 58.86 -10.44
CA GLU A 56 -22.63 58.99 -9.06
C GLU A 56 -21.88 60.08 -8.27
N LEU A 57 -20.75 60.59 -8.78
CA LEU A 57 -20.01 61.65 -8.11
C LEU A 57 -20.77 62.98 -8.07
N GLY A 58 -20.63 63.71 -6.96
CA GLY A 58 -21.13 65.09 -6.83
C GLY A 58 -20.50 66.05 -7.84
N LEU A 59 -21.20 67.16 -8.15
CA LEU A 59 -20.82 68.13 -9.19
C LEU A 59 -19.41 68.70 -9.02
N LEU A 60 -18.98 68.97 -7.78
CA LEU A 60 -17.64 69.46 -7.48
C LEU A 60 -16.55 68.43 -7.77
N ALA A 61 -16.78 67.15 -7.45
CA ALA A 61 -15.83 66.08 -7.72
C ALA A 61 -15.69 65.83 -9.24
N LYS A 62 -16.80 65.92 -9.99
CA LYS A 62 -16.80 65.84 -11.46
C LYS A 62 -16.02 67.00 -12.08
N ALA A 63 -16.21 68.23 -11.59
CA ALA A 63 -15.49 69.41 -12.07
C ALA A 63 -13.96 69.29 -11.85
N ILE A 64 -13.54 68.80 -10.68
CA ILE A 64 -12.12 68.56 -10.38
C ILE A 64 -11.52 67.50 -11.31
N ILE A 65 -12.25 66.40 -11.59
CA ILE A 65 -11.81 65.35 -12.52
C ILE A 65 -11.69 65.89 -13.95
N ILE A 66 -12.63 66.73 -14.40
CA ILE A 66 -12.58 67.35 -15.74
C ILE A 66 -11.36 68.25 -15.87
N VAL A 67 -11.11 69.12 -14.89
CA VAL A 67 -9.94 70.02 -14.90
C VAL A 67 -8.64 69.22 -14.88
N ARG A 68 -8.54 68.18 -14.03
CA ARG A 68 -7.34 67.32 -14.01
C ARG A 68 -7.17 66.53 -15.30
N SER A 69 -8.23 66.00 -15.89
CA SER A 69 -8.18 65.25 -17.16
C SER A 69 -7.62 66.10 -18.30
N VAL A 70 -8.00 67.38 -18.38
CA VAL A 70 -7.47 68.32 -19.38
C VAL A 70 -6.00 68.67 -19.12
N LEU A 71 -5.59 68.81 -17.86
CA LEU A 71 -4.23 69.19 -17.49
C LEU A 71 -3.22 68.02 -17.51
N SER A 72 -3.65 66.81 -17.17
CA SER A 72 -2.77 65.63 -17.07
C SER A 72 -2.84 64.69 -18.28
N GLY A 73 -3.77 64.91 -19.20
CA GLY A 73 -3.99 64.05 -20.37
C GLY A 73 -4.57 62.66 -20.05
N MET A 74 -4.92 62.40 -18.78
CA MET A 74 -5.47 61.13 -18.32
C MET A 74 -6.97 61.04 -18.62
N SER A 75 -7.46 59.82 -18.84
CA SER A 75 -8.89 59.60 -19.05
C SER A 75 -9.69 59.87 -17.76
N LYS A 76 -10.97 60.21 -17.91
CA LYS A 76 -11.86 60.42 -16.75
C LYS A 76 -11.98 59.15 -15.90
N GLU A 77 -11.96 57.99 -16.55
CA GLU A 77 -12.03 56.66 -15.91
C GLU A 77 -10.76 56.37 -15.10
N GLU A 78 -9.58 56.70 -15.62
CA GLU A 78 -8.31 56.58 -14.88
C GLU A 78 -8.28 57.45 -13.63
N LEU A 79 -8.80 58.68 -13.70
CA LEU A 79 -8.88 59.58 -12.55
C LEU A 79 -9.90 59.09 -11.50
N VAL A 80 -10.97 58.43 -11.92
CA VAL A 80 -11.92 57.76 -11.02
C VAL A 80 -11.28 56.55 -10.37
N LYS A 81 -10.58 55.71 -11.15
CA LYS A 81 -9.80 54.59 -10.66
C LYS A 81 -8.77 55.04 -9.60
N GLU A 82 -8.02 56.11 -9.87
CA GLU A 82 -7.05 56.67 -8.91
C GLU A 82 -7.73 57.16 -7.62
N ARG A 83 -8.92 57.77 -7.72
CA ARG A 83 -9.70 58.20 -6.55
C ARG A 83 -10.13 57.01 -5.70
N ILE A 84 -10.59 55.93 -6.32
CA ILE A 84 -11.02 54.70 -5.64
C ILE A 84 -9.82 54.03 -4.95
N LEU A 85 -8.69 53.91 -5.65
CA LEU A 85 -7.45 53.41 -5.05
C LEU A 85 -7.00 54.25 -3.86
N ARG A 86 -7.12 55.58 -3.90
CA ARG A 86 -6.84 56.44 -2.74
C ARG A 86 -7.84 56.22 -1.59
N GLY A 87 -9.07 55.84 -1.88
CA GLY A 87 -10.07 55.44 -0.87
C GLY A 87 -9.64 54.14 -0.18
N ILE A 88 -9.36 53.10 -0.97
CA ILE A 88 -8.85 51.80 -0.49
C ILE A 88 -7.57 51.98 0.32
N ALA A 89 -6.65 52.85 -0.11
CA ALA A 89 -5.43 53.16 0.63
C ALA A 89 -5.71 53.76 2.02
N LYS A 90 -6.65 54.70 2.13
CA LYS A 90 -7.04 55.27 3.43
C LYS A 90 -7.71 54.25 4.34
N GLU A 91 -8.54 53.39 3.78
CA GLU A 91 -9.20 52.32 4.53
C GLU A 91 -8.20 51.28 5.03
N ALA A 92 -7.24 50.88 4.17
CA ALA A 92 -6.15 49.99 4.55
C ALA A 92 -5.24 50.61 5.62
N ASP A 93 -4.86 51.88 5.47
CA ASP A 93 -4.04 52.61 6.46
C ASP A 93 -4.78 52.80 7.79
N ALA A 94 -6.11 53.00 7.77
CA ALA A 94 -6.94 53.10 8.97
C ALA A 94 -7.12 51.75 9.67
N ALA A 95 -7.27 50.67 8.90
CA ALA A 95 -7.41 49.31 9.42
C ALA A 95 -6.10 48.77 10.01
N ALA A 96 -4.96 49.12 9.41
CA ALA A 96 -3.65 48.61 9.78
C ALA A 96 -2.55 49.68 9.71
N PRO A 97 -2.53 50.63 10.66
CA PRO A 97 -1.61 51.75 10.63
C PRO A 97 -0.16 51.29 10.77
N GLY A 98 0.71 51.82 9.91
CA GLY A 98 2.16 51.58 9.97
C GLY A 98 2.65 50.30 9.30
N LEU A 99 1.78 49.51 8.67
CA LEU A 99 2.19 48.35 7.87
C LEU A 99 2.76 48.75 6.49
N ALA A 100 2.25 49.82 5.89
CA ALA A 100 2.69 50.31 4.60
C ALA A 100 2.67 51.84 4.55
N ASP A 101 3.49 52.41 3.67
CA ASP A 101 3.35 53.78 3.20
C ASP A 101 2.72 53.74 1.81
N THR A 102 1.41 53.96 1.74
CA THR A 102 0.63 53.91 0.50
C THR A 102 1.00 55.02 -0.49
N ARG A 103 1.62 56.12 -0.03
CA ARG A 103 2.10 57.21 -0.90
C ARG A 103 3.41 56.84 -1.57
N ARG A 104 4.33 56.24 -0.80
CA ARG A 104 5.64 55.76 -1.30
C ARG A 104 5.56 54.37 -1.93
N ARG A 105 4.42 53.68 -1.77
CA ARG A 105 4.15 52.31 -2.25
C ARG A 105 5.20 51.30 -1.75
N VAL A 106 5.47 51.38 -0.45
CA VAL A 106 6.40 50.49 0.23
C VAL A 106 5.76 49.88 1.46
N PHE A 107 6.05 48.60 1.71
CA PHE A 107 5.81 47.96 2.99
C PHE A 107 6.88 48.37 3.99
N LEU A 108 6.48 48.52 5.24
CA LEU A 108 7.33 48.94 6.35
C LEU A 108 7.71 47.74 7.22
N GLU A 109 8.66 47.96 8.12
CA GLU A 109 9.18 46.93 9.04
C GLU A 109 8.09 46.18 9.85
N PRO A 110 7.01 46.80 10.35
CA PRO A 110 5.93 46.06 11.00
C PRO A 110 5.27 44.98 10.13
N PHE A 111 5.16 45.18 8.81
CA PHE A 111 4.64 44.16 7.90
C PHE A 111 5.61 42.97 7.78
N ARG A 112 6.92 43.23 7.84
CA ARG A 112 7.94 42.18 7.87
C ARG A 112 7.82 41.34 9.14
N ASP A 113 7.55 41.95 10.29
CA ASP A 113 7.37 41.23 11.55
C ASP A 113 6.13 40.32 11.52
N GLU A 114 5.04 40.79 10.92
CA GLU A 114 3.84 39.97 10.66
C GLU A 114 4.16 38.77 9.73
N LEU A 115 4.96 38.97 8.68
CA LEU A 115 5.41 37.87 7.81
C LEU A 115 6.31 36.86 8.54
N ILE A 116 7.15 37.31 9.48
CA ILE A 116 8.00 36.43 10.31
C ILE A 116 7.12 35.58 11.24
N ALA A 117 6.13 36.20 11.88
CA ALA A 117 5.18 35.48 12.73
C ALA A 117 4.38 34.44 11.94
N LEU A 118 3.89 34.81 10.75
CA LEU A 118 3.20 33.90 9.85
C LEU A 118 4.10 32.74 9.38
N LYS A 119 5.36 33.03 9.03
CA LYS A 119 6.35 32.01 8.67
C LYS A 119 6.54 30.99 9.79
N ALA A 120 6.68 31.46 11.04
CA ALA A 120 6.87 30.57 12.18
C ALA A 120 5.65 29.66 12.39
N ALA A 121 4.44 30.20 12.25
CA ALA A 121 3.20 29.42 12.34
C ALA A 121 3.04 28.42 11.19
N ALA A 122 3.35 28.81 9.96
CA ALA A 122 3.29 27.94 8.79
C ALA A 122 4.30 26.79 8.86
N ARG A 123 5.52 27.06 9.35
CA ARG A 123 6.60 26.08 9.45
C ARG A 123 6.27 24.94 10.41
N TYR A 124 5.51 25.19 11.47
CA TYR A 124 5.04 24.14 12.36
C TYR A 124 4.29 23.03 11.60
N PHE A 125 3.42 23.40 10.64
CA PHE A 125 2.72 22.44 9.80
C PHE A 125 3.59 21.79 8.73
N TYR A 126 4.78 22.31 8.44
CA TYR A 126 5.68 21.67 7.48
C TYR A 126 6.12 20.32 8.01
N ASP A 127 6.60 20.29 9.26
CA ASP A 127 7.15 19.09 9.89
C ASP A 127 6.06 18.01 10.06
N LEU A 128 4.85 18.39 10.47
CA LEU A 128 3.68 17.50 10.59
C LEU A 128 3.19 16.92 9.24
N LEU A 129 3.25 17.72 8.17
CA LEU A 129 2.69 17.35 6.88
C LEU A 129 3.67 16.63 5.96
N ASP A 130 4.98 16.83 6.14
CA ASP A 130 6.02 16.17 5.36
C ASP A 130 5.97 14.65 5.55
N GLN A 131 5.74 14.21 6.79
CA GLN A 131 5.59 12.78 7.11
C GLN A 131 4.30 12.16 6.52
N SER A 132 3.18 12.89 6.56
CA SER A 132 1.85 12.35 6.22
C SER A 132 1.49 12.42 4.72
N LEU A 133 1.97 13.44 3.98
CA LEU A 133 1.54 13.70 2.60
C LEU A 133 2.54 13.37 1.50
N GLU A 134 3.83 13.16 1.78
CA GLU A 134 4.81 12.88 0.73
C GLU A 134 4.99 11.38 0.50
N LYS A 135 4.98 10.58 1.58
CA LYS A 135 5.32 9.16 1.52
C LYS A 135 4.11 8.24 1.38
N ASN A 136 2.99 8.54 2.05
CA ASN A 136 1.85 7.61 2.21
C ASN A 136 0.48 8.26 1.94
N ARG A 137 0.34 8.97 0.82
CA ARG A 137 -0.90 9.73 0.50
C ARG A 137 -2.15 8.87 0.45
N ALA A 138 -2.04 7.67 -0.11
CA ALA A 138 -3.18 6.78 -0.31
C ALA A 138 -3.67 6.23 1.04
N GLU A 139 -2.74 5.84 1.90
CA GLU A 139 -2.96 5.39 3.28
C GLU A 139 -3.55 6.51 4.14
N PHE A 140 -3.02 7.73 4.05
CA PHE A 140 -3.56 8.90 4.76
C PHE A 140 -5.01 9.18 4.36
N PHE A 141 -5.33 9.19 3.06
CA PHE A 141 -6.71 9.39 2.61
C PHE A 141 -7.62 8.23 2.99
N ALA A 142 -7.12 7.00 3.00
CA ALA A 142 -7.88 5.86 3.51
C ALA A 142 -8.17 5.99 5.00
N PHE A 143 -7.22 6.47 5.80
CA PHE A 143 -7.41 6.72 7.22
C PHE A 143 -8.39 7.86 7.48
N LEU A 144 -8.20 9.02 6.85
CA LEU A 144 -9.11 10.16 6.97
C LEU A 144 -10.54 9.76 6.53
N ALA A 145 -10.66 9.00 5.44
CA ALA A 145 -11.93 8.45 5.02
C ALA A 145 -12.50 7.47 6.05
N SER A 146 -11.67 6.69 6.74
CA SER A 146 -12.14 5.81 7.82
C SER A 146 -12.74 6.55 9.02
N LEU A 147 -12.30 7.79 9.28
CA LEU A 147 -12.83 8.67 10.32
C LEU A 147 -14.16 9.33 9.92
N ARG A 148 -14.33 9.60 8.63
CA ARG A 148 -15.51 10.28 8.07
C ARG A 148 -16.62 9.30 7.67
N PHE A 149 -16.22 8.15 7.12
CA PHE A 149 -17.09 7.13 6.55
C PHE A 149 -16.94 5.81 7.33
N GLU A 150 -17.16 5.85 8.64
CA GLU A 150 -16.97 4.67 9.52
C GLU A 150 -17.74 3.44 9.02
N ARG A 151 -19.00 3.65 8.60
CA ARG A 151 -19.85 2.60 8.03
C ARG A 151 -19.28 2.04 6.73
N THR A 152 -18.93 2.90 5.77
CA THR A 152 -18.34 2.45 4.50
C THR A 152 -17.03 1.72 4.74
N HIS A 153 -16.20 2.19 5.66
CA HIS A 153 -14.96 1.52 6.03
C HIS A 153 -15.23 0.14 6.64
N LEU A 154 -16.23 -0.01 7.51
CA LEU A 154 -16.63 -1.29 8.08
C LEU A 154 -17.16 -2.25 6.99
N GLU A 155 -18.03 -1.77 6.10
CA GLU A 155 -18.52 -2.51 4.94
C GLU A 155 -17.34 -2.96 4.07
N LEU A 156 -16.40 -2.07 3.75
CA LEU A 156 -15.20 -2.42 2.98
C LEU A 156 -14.35 -3.46 3.71
N SER A 157 -14.09 -3.29 5.00
CA SER A 157 -13.24 -4.22 5.76
C SER A 157 -13.85 -5.62 5.91
N THR A 158 -15.18 -5.75 5.90
CA THR A 158 -15.90 -7.01 6.14
C THR A 158 -16.44 -7.66 4.88
N GLU A 159 -17.08 -6.91 3.98
CA GLU A 159 -17.69 -7.43 2.75
C GLU A 159 -16.66 -7.71 1.65
N THR A 160 -15.49 -7.05 1.70
CA THR A 160 -14.40 -7.30 0.74
C THR A 160 -13.40 -8.35 1.21
N ASP A 161 -13.68 -9.00 2.35
CA ASP A 161 -12.86 -10.09 2.86
C ASP A 161 -13.18 -11.42 2.14
N PRO A 162 -12.20 -12.04 1.44
CA PRO A 162 -12.44 -13.29 0.71
C PRO A 162 -12.89 -14.46 1.60
N GLY A 163 -12.36 -14.54 2.83
CA GLY A 163 -12.68 -15.61 3.79
C GLY A 163 -14.15 -15.54 4.24
N THR A 164 -14.59 -14.34 4.64
CA THR A 164 -15.97 -14.08 5.03
C THR A 164 -16.97 -14.42 3.93
N PHE A 165 -16.62 -14.17 2.65
CA PHE A 165 -17.46 -14.56 1.52
C PHE A 165 -17.53 -16.08 1.35
N LEU A 166 -16.40 -16.79 1.48
CA LEU A 166 -16.35 -18.24 1.35
C LEU A 166 -17.10 -18.95 2.49
N GLU A 167 -17.01 -18.47 3.73
CA GLU A 167 -17.77 -19.01 4.86
C GLU A 167 -19.28 -19.00 4.60
N ARG A 168 -19.76 -17.95 3.93
CA ARG A 168 -21.18 -17.82 3.53
C ARG A 168 -21.51 -18.62 2.27
N ASN A 169 -20.51 -18.98 1.47
CA ASN A 169 -20.64 -19.61 0.15
C ASN A 169 -19.59 -20.73 -0.03
N ALA A 170 -19.72 -21.82 0.73
CA ALA A 170 -18.70 -22.87 0.81
C ALA A 170 -18.31 -23.52 -0.54
N LEU A 171 -19.18 -23.47 -1.55
CA LEU A 171 -18.96 -24.05 -2.88
C LEU A 171 -18.44 -23.05 -3.92
N ALA A 172 -18.16 -21.80 -3.55
CA ALA A 172 -17.73 -20.77 -4.50
C ALA A 172 -16.34 -21.07 -5.10
N SER A 173 -16.17 -20.84 -6.40
CA SER A 173 -14.86 -20.90 -7.05
C SER A 173 -14.02 -19.66 -6.73
N ASP A 174 -12.71 -19.72 -6.90
CA ASP A 174 -11.83 -18.56 -6.67
C ASP A 174 -12.22 -17.36 -7.56
N THR A 175 -12.76 -17.63 -8.75
CA THR A 175 -13.26 -16.58 -9.65
C THR A 175 -14.51 -15.91 -9.10
N ASP A 176 -15.43 -16.69 -8.53
CA ASP A 176 -16.65 -16.17 -7.91
C ASP A 176 -16.32 -15.31 -6.69
N VAL A 177 -15.36 -15.74 -5.86
CA VAL A 177 -14.87 -14.95 -4.71
C VAL A 177 -14.30 -13.62 -5.20
N ARG A 178 -13.47 -13.63 -6.25
CA ARG A 178 -12.88 -12.40 -6.81
C ARG A 178 -13.93 -11.43 -7.35
N LEU A 179 -14.92 -11.94 -8.07
CA LEU A 179 -16.01 -11.13 -8.61
C LEU A 179 -16.86 -10.53 -7.49
N ALA A 180 -17.20 -11.34 -6.48
CA ALA A 180 -18.00 -10.90 -5.34
C ALA A 180 -17.29 -9.82 -4.52
N VAL A 181 -16.00 -9.99 -4.22
CA VAL A 181 -15.21 -9.03 -3.45
C VAL A 181 -15.07 -7.69 -4.21
N ASN A 182 -14.86 -7.72 -5.53
CA ASN A 182 -14.82 -6.50 -6.34
C ASN A 182 -16.20 -5.83 -6.45
N ALA A 183 -17.27 -6.62 -6.55
CA ALA A 183 -18.64 -6.08 -6.53
C ALA A 183 -18.97 -5.44 -5.18
N ALA A 184 -18.53 -6.03 -4.06
CA ALA A 184 -18.67 -5.46 -2.72
C ALA A 184 -17.93 -4.12 -2.60
N LEU A 185 -16.71 -4.02 -3.14
CA LEU A 185 -15.96 -2.76 -3.22
C LEU A 185 -16.76 -1.67 -3.94
N GLU A 186 -17.20 -1.93 -5.18
CA GLU A 186 -17.92 -0.93 -5.98
C GLU A 186 -19.27 -0.56 -5.34
N SER A 187 -19.96 -1.53 -4.73
CA SER A 187 -21.20 -1.32 -3.99
C SER A 187 -20.98 -0.41 -2.78
N ALA A 188 -20.00 -0.70 -1.93
CA ALA A 188 -19.68 0.14 -0.77
C ALA A 188 -19.29 1.56 -1.18
N LEU A 189 -18.50 1.72 -2.25
CA LEU A 189 -18.15 3.04 -2.79
C LEU A 189 -19.37 3.79 -3.33
N SER A 190 -20.31 3.11 -3.99
CA SER A 190 -21.52 3.73 -4.52
C SER A 190 -22.46 4.25 -3.43
N ARG A 191 -22.46 3.61 -2.25
CA ARG A 191 -23.29 3.97 -1.09
C ARG A 191 -22.74 5.15 -0.27
N MET A 192 -21.56 5.67 -0.59
CA MET A 192 -21.01 6.86 0.08
C MET A 192 -21.86 8.10 -0.21
N GLU A 193 -22.45 8.70 0.83
CA GLU A 193 -23.29 9.88 0.71
C GLU A 193 -22.54 11.11 0.17
N GLU A 194 -23.23 11.92 -0.63
CA GLU A 194 -22.62 13.08 -1.31
C GLU A 194 -22.13 14.15 -0.34
N ASP A 195 -22.85 14.37 0.77
CA ASP A 195 -22.48 15.39 1.76
C ASP A 195 -21.16 15.04 2.47
N TYR A 196 -20.94 13.78 2.82
CA TYR A 196 -19.66 13.34 3.37
C TYR A 196 -18.52 13.41 2.34
N ARG A 197 -18.79 13.16 1.05
CA ARG A 197 -17.79 13.37 -0.03
C ARG A 197 -17.40 14.84 -0.17
N ARG A 198 -18.35 15.77 0.00
CA ARG A 198 -18.08 17.22 0.01
C ARG A 198 -17.20 17.62 1.19
N LEU A 199 -17.51 17.13 2.39
CA LEU A 199 -16.69 17.35 3.59
C LEU A 199 -15.27 16.78 3.43
N MET A 200 -15.14 15.58 2.84
CA MET A 200 -13.84 14.98 2.54
C MET A 200 -13.05 15.85 1.54
N LEU A 201 -13.70 16.31 0.47
CA LEU A 201 -13.05 17.20 -0.50
C LEU A 201 -12.59 18.52 0.15
N GLN A 202 -13.40 19.08 1.05
CA GLN A 202 -13.05 20.27 1.83
C GLN A 202 -11.84 20.03 2.73
N ASP A 203 -11.81 18.90 3.46
CA ASP A 203 -10.65 18.52 4.28
C ASP A 203 -9.38 18.35 3.43
N VAL A 204 -9.47 17.68 2.28
CA VAL A 204 -8.32 17.49 1.37
C VAL A 204 -7.86 18.82 0.78
N ARG A 205 -8.78 19.73 0.43
CA ARG A 205 -8.43 21.08 -0.04
C ARG A 205 -7.73 21.87 1.05
N ASN A 206 -8.26 21.88 2.27
CA ASN A 206 -7.64 22.55 3.41
C ASN A 206 -6.25 22.00 3.72
N LEU A 207 -6.09 20.68 3.65
CA LEU A 207 -4.81 20.01 3.81
C LEU A 207 -3.79 20.44 2.74
N GLN A 208 -4.21 20.59 1.49
CA GLN A 208 -3.36 21.09 0.42
C GLN A 208 -3.04 22.58 0.58
N CYS A 209 -3.99 23.40 1.05
CA CYS A 209 -3.74 24.80 1.40
C CYS A 209 -2.69 24.90 2.50
N LEU A 210 -2.82 24.12 3.58
CA LEU A 210 -1.84 24.05 4.67
C LEU A 210 -0.47 23.62 4.17
N LYS A 211 -0.39 22.58 3.32
CA LYS A 211 0.87 22.13 2.73
C LYS A 211 1.53 23.21 1.87
N LYS A 212 0.75 23.92 1.05
CA LYS A 212 1.29 25.02 0.23
C LYS A 212 1.72 26.21 1.10
N LEU A 213 1.00 26.50 2.19
CA LEU A 213 1.35 27.55 3.14
C LEU A 213 2.65 27.20 3.87
N SER A 214 2.78 25.96 4.35
CA SER A 214 3.96 25.50 5.09
C SER A 214 5.21 25.45 4.22
N GLY A 215 5.06 25.09 2.95
CA GLY A 215 6.13 25.12 1.94
C GLY A 215 6.34 26.49 1.26
N PHE A 216 5.61 27.54 1.65
CA PHE A 216 5.72 28.85 1.01
C PHE A 216 7.08 29.50 1.27
N LEU A 217 7.63 30.17 0.25
CA LEU A 217 8.98 30.74 0.27
C LEU A 217 9.04 32.11 0.97
N PHE A 218 8.62 32.17 2.23
CA PHE A 218 8.59 33.39 3.05
C PHE A 218 9.91 34.16 3.05
N ASP A 219 11.05 33.45 3.01
CA ASP A 219 12.37 34.07 2.99
C ASP A 219 12.60 34.98 1.78
N ARG A 220 11.95 34.72 0.63
CA ARG A 220 12.05 35.61 -0.53
C ARG A 220 11.41 36.96 -0.26
N LEU A 221 10.25 36.99 0.39
CA LEU A 221 9.58 38.23 0.79
C LEU A 221 10.33 38.94 1.93
N ILE A 222 10.71 38.21 2.97
CA ILE A 222 11.35 38.77 4.17
C ILE A 222 12.73 39.37 3.84
N ASN A 223 13.52 38.70 3.01
CA ASN A 223 14.84 39.17 2.59
C ASN A 223 14.78 40.26 1.51
N GLY A 224 13.62 40.49 0.90
CA GLY A 224 13.40 41.57 -0.06
C GLY A 224 13.40 42.97 0.57
N PHE A 225 13.27 43.06 1.90
CA PHE A 225 13.30 44.33 2.63
C PHE A 225 14.72 44.93 2.65
N GLN A 226 14.88 46.10 2.03
CA GLN A 226 16.16 46.81 1.90
C GLN A 226 16.20 48.02 2.83
N SER A 227 17.38 48.36 3.34
CA SER A 227 17.54 49.58 4.14
C SER A 227 17.39 50.82 3.26
N ALA A 228 16.35 51.60 3.51
CA ALA A 228 16.14 52.91 2.90
C ALA A 228 17.18 53.93 3.42
N GLN A 229 17.26 55.09 2.78
CA GLN A 229 18.13 56.21 3.21
C GLN A 229 17.85 56.68 4.66
N SER A 230 16.67 56.37 5.19
CA SER A 230 16.25 56.64 6.57
C SER A 230 16.76 55.60 7.59
N GLY A 231 17.48 54.57 7.15
CA GLY A 231 17.94 53.44 7.96
C GLY A 231 16.86 52.38 8.26
N ARG A 232 15.60 52.63 7.88
CA ARG A 232 14.49 51.68 8.05
C ARG A 232 14.42 50.70 6.89
N LYS A 233 14.03 49.46 7.16
CA LYS A 233 13.87 48.42 6.14
C LYS A 233 12.51 48.56 5.45
N GLU A 234 12.53 48.60 4.11
CA GLU A 234 11.34 48.82 3.29
C GLU A 234 11.33 47.85 2.09
N LEU A 235 10.14 47.47 1.62
CA LEU A 235 9.96 46.63 0.43
C LEU A 235 8.97 47.29 -0.53
N SER A 236 9.35 47.45 -1.80
CA SER A 236 8.45 48.01 -2.81
C SER A 236 7.26 47.09 -3.09
N PHE A 237 6.07 47.67 -3.25
CA PHE A 237 4.86 46.96 -3.65
C PHE A 237 5.06 46.15 -4.93
N TYR A 238 5.72 46.73 -5.93
CA TYR A 238 5.96 46.08 -7.21
C TYR A 238 6.78 44.79 -7.08
N THR A 239 7.81 44.80 -6.22
CA THR A 239 8.67 43.63 -5.98
C THR A 239 7.93 42.52 -5.23
N ALA A 240 6.96 42.88 -4.40
CA ALA A 240 6.22 41.93 -3.56
C ALA A 240 4.97 41.33 -4.24
N ALA A 241 4.52 41.91 -5.36
CA ALA A 241 3.21 41.63 -5.97
C ALA A 241 2.92 40.15 -6.20
N ASP A 242 3.74 39.47 -7.01
CA ASP A 242 3.55 38.06 -7.38
C ASP A 242 3.56 37.13 -6.14
N GLN A 243 4.53 37.33 -5.25
CA GLN A 243 4.66 36.52 -4.03
C GLN A 243 3.49 36.75 -3.06
N LEU A 244 3.01 38.00 -2.93
CA LEU A 244 1.85 38.31 -2.08
C LEU A 244 0.54 37.80 -2.67
N GLU A 245 0.38 37.81 -4.00
CA GLU A 245 -0.78 37.24 -4.67
C GLU A 245 -0.85 35.72 -4.46
N GLN A 246 0.28 35.02 -4.57
CA GLN A 246 0.37 33.59 -4.25
C GLN A 246 0.03 33.32 -2.79
N LEU A 247 0.60 34.10 -1.85
CA LEU A 247 0.32 33.96 -0.43
C LEU A 247 -1.17 34.21 -0.11
N ALA A 248 -1.76 35.24 -0.71
CA ALA A 248 -3.18 35.55 -0.53
C ALA A 248 -4.10 34.47 -1.08
N THR A 249 -3.74 33.87 -2.22
CA THR A 249 -4.48 32.74 -2.80
C THR A 249 -4.53 31.55 -1.84
N ILE A 250 -3.42 31.28 -1.14
CA ILE A 250 -3.36 30.20 -0.16
C ILE A 250 -4.16 30.56 1.09
N LEU A 251 -3.93 31.75 1.67
CA LEU A 251 -4.58 32.17 2.91
C LEU A 251 -6.10 32.28 2.74
N LEU A 252 -6.58 32.96 1.71
CA LEU A 252 -8.01 33.17 1.47
C LEU A 252 -8.77 31.87 1.20
N ALA A 253 -8.09 30.85 0.67
CA ALA A 253 -8.65 29.52 0.48
C ALA A 253 -8.51 28.60 1.69
N LEU A 254 -7.73 29.00 2.71
CA LEU A 254 -7.49 28.22 3.90
C LEU A 254 -8.62 28.41 4.91
N GLU A 255 -9.38 27.35 5.12
CA GLU A 255 -10.37 27.27 6.18
C GLU A 255 -9.79 26.55 7.41
N PRO A 256 -10.38 26.75 8.62
CA PRO A 256 -9.95 26.01 9.80
C PRO A 256 -10.07 24.50 9.55
N PRO A 257 -9.02 23.71 9.83
CA PRO A 257 -9.08 22.25 9.74
C PRO A 257 -10.23 21.69 10.57
N SER A 258 -10.92 20.69 10.02
CA SER A 258 -11.90 19.96 10.81
C SER A 258 -11.23 19.16 11.92
N ALA A 259 -11.97 18.82 12.97
CA ALA A 259 -11.48 17.93 14.03
C ALA A 259 -10.96 16.60 13.45
N LYS A 260 -11.66 16.02 12.47
CA LYS A 260 -11.26 14.77 11.81
C LYS A 260 -9.99 14.90 10.99
N LEU A 261 -9.78 16.03 10.32
CA LEU A 261 -8.53 16.28 9.61
C LEU A 261 -7.34 16.40 10.57
N MET A 262 -7.52 17.12 11.69
CA MET A 262 -6.47 17.25 12.70
C MET A 262 -6.18 15.93 13.41
N GLU A 263 -7.22 15.16 13.76
CA GLU A 263 -7.06 13.79 14.28
C GLU A 263 -6.23 12.94 13.32
N ALA A 264 -6.48 13.02 12.00
CA ALA A 264 -5.73 12.28 11.00
C ALA A 264 -4.26 12.72 10.89
N ILE A 265 -3.98 14.03 10.92
CA ILE A 265 -2.62 14.56 10.86
C ILE A 265 -1.81 14.11 12.09
N LEU A 266 -2.38 14.29 13.29
CA LEU A 266 -1.72 13.94 14.55
C LEU A 266 -1.52 12.42 14.69
N ALA A 267 -2.48 11.62 14.24
CA ALA A 267 -2.33 10.16 14.26
C ALA A 267 -1.13 9.72 13.42
N PHE A 268 -0.95 10.28 12.22
CA PHE A 268 0.18 9.93 11.35
C PHE A 268 1.52 10.44 11.88
N ASP A 269 1.56 11.63 12.47
CA ASP A 269 2.78 12.20 13.05
C ASP A 269 3.25 11.41 14.28
N LEU A 270 2.33 11.08 15.19
CA LEU A 270 2.62 10.33 16.42
C LEU A 270 2.59 8.81 16.22
N GLY A 271 2.66 8.36 14.97
CA GLY A 271 2.40 6.97 14.62
C GLY A 271 3.30 5.95 15.33
N GLU A 272 4.60 6.22 15.39
CA GLU A 272 5.54 5.31 16.07
C GLU A 272 5.30 5.26 17.59
N GLU A 273 4.88 6.37 18.19
CA GLU A 273 4.52 6.45 19.61
C GLU A 273 3.16 5.81 19.90
N LEU A 274 2.22 5.82 18.95
CA LEU A 274 0.93 5.13 19.05
C LEU A 274 1.07 3.61 18.98
N ALA A 275 2.08 3.10 18.26
CA ALA A 275 2.37 1.67 18.18
C ALA A 275 2.96 1.12 19.49
N ASN A 276 3.68 1.96 20.23
CA ASN A 276 4.17 1.64 21.56
C ASN A 276 3.08 1.99 22.59
N LYS A 277 2.54 1.00 23.31
CA LYS A 277 1.43 1.20 24.29
C LYS A 277 1.88 1.96 25.56
N ASP A 278 2.58 3.07 25.42
CA ASP A 278 3.15 3.85 26.51
C ASP A 278 2.17 4.92 27.04
N SER A 279 2.30 5.22 28.32
CA SER A 279 1.48 6.17 29.08
C SER A 279 1.70 7.65 28.70
N GLY A 280 2.64 7.96 27.81
CA GLY A 280 2.95 9.34 27.35
C GLY A 280 2.09 9.86 26.19
N LEU A 281 1.35 8.98 25.51
CA LEU A 281 0.62 9.30 24.28
C LEU A 281 -0.43 10.42 24.46
N GLU A 282 -1.18 10.40 25.57
CA GLU A 282 -2.22 11.41 25.80
C GLU A 282 -1.63 12.81 26.01
N GLU A 283 -0.45 12.89 26.62
CA GLU A 283 0.25 14.16 26.84
C GLU A 283 0.89 14.68 25.54
N ALA A 284 1.41 13.78 24.71
CA ALA A 284 1.89 14.11 23.36
C ALA A 284 0.76 14.67 22.48
N ILE A 285 -0.40 14.00 22.40
CA ILE A 285 -1.56 14.47 21.62
C ILE A 285 -2.04 15.84 22.11
N LYS A 286 -2.15 16.04 23.44
CA LYS A 286 -2.57 17.34 23.99
C LYS A 286 -1.58 18.45 23.65
N THR A 287 -0.27 18.16 23.75
CA THR A 287 0.79 19.12 23.45
C THR A 287 0.75 19.52 21.98
N GLU A 288 0.68 18.55 21.07
CA GLU A 288 0.61 18.84 19.64
C GLU A 288 -0.71 19.51 19.23
N SER A 289 -1.85 19.11 19.79
CA SER A 289 -3.13 19.80 19.56
C SER A 289 -3.08 21.27 20.02
N ALA A 290 -2.39 21.57 21.12
CA ALA A 290 -2.20 22.93 21.62
C ALA A 290 -1.26 23.75 20.73
N ASN A 291 -0.17 23.14 20.26
CA ASN A 291 0.77 23.77 19.33
C ASN A 291 0.10 24.10 17.98
N ALA A 292 -0.66 23.15 17.42
CA ALA A 292 -1.45 23.37 16.21
C ALA A 292 -2.48 24.50 16.37
N SER A 293 -3.18 24.54 17.51
CA SER A 293 -4.13 25.62 17.81
C SER A 293 -3.44 26.98 17.92
N LYS A 294 -2.25 27.04 18.53
CA LYS A 294 -1.44 28.26 18.62
C LYS A 294 -0.99 28.73 17.24
N ALA A 295 -0.56 27.82 16.36
CA ALA A 295 -0.16 28.14 14.99
C ALA A 295 -1.36 28.66 14.16
N LEU A 296 -2.52 28.01 14.23
CA LEU A 296 -3.74 28.49 13.57
C LEU A 296 -4.18 29.87 14.08
N SER A 297 -4.06 30.11 15.39
CA SER A 297 -4.36 31.42 15.99
C SER A 297 -3.42 32.53 15.49
N ALA A 298 -2.14 32.22 15.27
CA ALA A 298 -1.19 33.15 14.67
C ALA A 298 -1.54 33.46 13.20
N ILE A 299 -1.95 32.46 12.42
CA ILE A 299 -2.46 32.66 11.05
C ILE A 299 -3.71 33.56 11.06
N ARG A 300 -4.68 33.28 11.95
CA ARG A 300 -5.88 34.09 12.14
C ARG A 300 -5.54 35.54 12.51
N SER A 301 -4.58 35.73 13.41
CA SER A 301 -4.11 37.05 13.85
C SER A 301 -3.47 37.84 12.71
N PHE A 302 -2.70 37.18 11.84
CA PHE A 302 -2.17 37.79 10.62
C PHE A 302 -3.32 38.25 9.70
N ASN A 303 -4.28 37.37 9.43
CA ASN A 303 -5.43 37.65 8.56
C ASN A 303 -6.33 38.78 9.09
N ALA A 304 -6.41 38.94 10.41
CA ALA A 304 -7.16 40.02 11.03
C ALA A 304 -6.42 41.37 10.99
N ARG A 305 -5.08 41.35 11.11
CA ARG A 305 -4.24 42.57 11.16
C ARG A 305 -3.82 43.07 9.79
N VAL A 306 -3.67 42.19 8.81
CA VAL A 306 -3.19 42.54 7.47
C VAL A 306 -4.37 42.55 6.49
N PRO A 307 -4.81 43.72 5.99
CA PRO A 307 -5.91 43.82 5.03
C PRO A 307 -5.42 43.41 3.63
N LEU A 308 -5.11 42.12 3.46
CA LEU A 308 -4.37 41.58 2.32
C LEU A 308 -5.05 41.84 0.96
N GLU A 309 -6.38 41.77 0.90
CA GLU A 309 -7.15 42.08 -0.31
C GLU A 309 -7.03 43.57 -0.70
N ALA A 310 -7.17 44.47 0.27
CA ALA A 310 -7.02 45.91 0.02
C ALA A 310 -5.59 46.24 -0.41
N VAL A 311 -4.59 45.61 0.22
CA VAL A 311 -3.18 45.72 -0.16
C VAL A 311 -2.96 45.24 -1.59
N LEU A 312 -3.54 44.11 -2.00
CA LEU A 312 -3.35 43.58 -3.35
C LEU A 312 -4.04 44.41 -4.43
N LYS A 313 -5.21 45.00 -4.14
CA LYS A 313 -5.83 46.01 -5.03
C LYS A 313 -4.91 47.23 -5.25
N LEU A 314 -4.15 47.63 -4.22
CA LEU A 314 -3.18 48.73 -4.33
C LEU A 314 -1.90 48.31 -5.05
N VAL A 315 -1.39 47.12 -4.77
CA VAL A 315 -0.16 46.58 -5.36
C VAL A 315 -0.33 46.32 -6.87
N ASN A 316 -1.47 45.75 -7.27
CA ASN A 316 -1.80 45.49 -8.67
C ASN A 316 -2.41 46.71 -9.39
N GLU A 317 -2.55 47.83 -8.69
CA GLU A 317 -3.24 49.04 -9.16
C GLU A 317 -4.61 48.76 -9.78
N ASP A 318 -5.35 47.78 -9.26
CA ASP A 318 -6.64 47.37 -9.79
C ASP A 318 -7.67 47.24 -8.66
N PRO A 319 -8.61 48.21 -8.53
CA PRO A 319 -9.73 48.11 -7.58
C PRO A 319 -10.59 46.86 -7.76
N ASN A 320 -10.62 46.31 -8.99
CA ASN A 320 -11.37 45.11 -9.34
C ASN A 320 -10.54 43.82 -9.19
N TRP A 321 -9.30 43.90 -8.68
CA TRP A 321 -8.50 42.73 -8.40
C TRP A 321 -9.25 41.81 -7.44
N ARG A 322 -9.24 40.51 -7.76
CA ARG A 322 -9.84 39.45 -6.96
C ARG A 322 -8.86 38.31 -6.85
N CYS A 323 -8.88 37.67 -5.69
CA CYS A 323 -8.10 36.47 -5.47
C CYS A 323 -8.52 35.37 -6.46
N PRO A 324 -7.57 34.73 -7.16
CA PRO A 324 -7.83 33.52 -7.93
C PRO A 324 -8.43 32.41 -7.05
N SER A 325 -9.24 31.52 -7.66
CA SER A 325 -9.76 30.33 -6.97
C SER A 325 -8.65 29.31 -6.76
N PHE A 326 -8.54 28.76 -5.55
CA PHE A 326 -7.62 27.66 -5.27
C PHE A 326 -8.07 26.38 -5.97
N SER A 327 -7.15 25.75 -6.70
CA SER A 327 -7.35 24.43 -7.30
C SER A 327 -6.49 23.38 -6.59
N GLY A 328 -7.09 22.22 -6.32
CA GLY A 328 -6.45 21.13 -5.59
C GLY A 328 -7.43 20.16 -4.96
N GLY A 329 -6.96 18.93 -4.75
CA GLY A 329 -7.62 17.90 -3.94
C GLY A 329 -8.58 16.98 -4.69
N GLU A 330 -8.75 17.13 -6.00
CA GLU A 330 -9.77 16.41 -6.78
C GLU A 330 -9.45 14.91 -6.98
N ASP A 331 -8.20 14.51 -6.78
CA ASP A 331 -7.69 13.15 -6.96
C ASP A 331 -7.89 12.22 -5.75
N TRP A 332 -8.40 12.76 -4.62
CA TRP A 332 -8.52 11.99 -3.37
C TRP A 332 -9.32 10.70 -3.53
N PHE A 333 -10.42 10.74 -4.28
CA PHE A 333 -11.30 9.58 -4.45
C PHE A 333 -10.65 8.49 -5.30
N ALA A 334 -9.85 8.89 -6.30
CA ALA A 334 -9.10 7.94 -7.12
C ALA A 334 -8.01 7.25 -6.30
N LEU A 335 -7.28 8.00 -5.47
CA LEU A 335 -6.25 7.46 -4.56
C LEU A 335 -6.87 6.53 -3.50
N PHE A 336 -7.98 6.93 -2.90
CA PHE A 336 -8.75 6.11 -1.96
C PHE A 336 -9.21 4.79 -2.59
N LYS A 337 -9.76 4.85 -3.81
CA LYS A 337 -10.21 3.66 -4.55
C LYS A 337 -9.03 2.74 -4.91
N SER A 338 -7.90 3.31 -5.34
CA SER A 338 -6.67 2.54 -5.65
C SER A 338 -6.17 1.80 -4.42
N TYR A 339 -6.09 2.48 -3.27
CA TYR A 339 -5.68 1.88 -2.00
C TYR A 339 -6.49 0.61 -1.68
N TRP A 340 -7.82 0.69 -1.77
CA TRP A 340 -8.68 -0.46 -1.47
C TRP A 340 -8.53 -1.60 -2.48
N LYS A 341 -8.36 -1.28 -3.78
CA LYS A 341 -8.08 -2.30 -4.79
C LYS A 341 -6.79 -3.07 -4.49
N ASP A 342 -5.72 -2.34 -4.17
CA ASP A 342 -4.43 -2.95 -3.87
C ASP A 342 -4.49 -3.81 -2.60
N ARG A 343 -5.20 -3.33 -1.57
CA ARG A 343 -5.42 -4.08 -0.32
C ARG A 343 -6.21 -5.36 -0.55
N ILE A 344 -7.30 -5.27 -1.31
CA ILE A 344 -8.16 -6.41 -1.67
C ILE A 344 -7.39 -7.45 -2.48
N GLU A 345 -6.62 -7.01 -3.48
CA GLU A 345 -5.83 -7.92 -4.30
C GLU A 345 -4.79 -8.67 -3.45
N LYS A 346 -4.09 -8.00 -2.53
CA LYS A 346 -3.16 -8.67 -1.60
C LYS A 346 -3.86 -9.71 -0.72
N ARG A 347 -5.02 -9.38 -0.14
CA ARG A 347 -5.81 -10.33 0.66
C ARG A 347 -6.30 -11.50 -0.18
N TYR A 348 -6.74 -11.25 -1.39
CA TYR A 348 -7.18 -12.29 -2.32
C TYR A 348 -6.03 -13.24 -2.70
N GLN A 349 -4.84 -12.71 -2.99
CA GLN A 349 -3.67 -13.55 -3.29
C GLN A 349 -3.29 -14.45 -2.10
N LYS A 350 -3.30 -13.90 -0.88
CA LYS A 350 -3.07 -14.67 0.34
C LYS A 350 -4.12 -15.78 0.52
N PHE A 351 -5.40 -15.44 0.34
CA PHE A 351 -6.52 -16.37 0.41
C PHE A 351 -6.40 -17.52 -0.60
N VAL A 352 -6.08 -17.23 -1.86
CA VAL A 352 -5.90 -18.25 -2.90
C VAL A 352 -4.73 -19.18 -2.57
N ALA A 353 -3.62 -18.63 -2.06
CA ALA A 353 -2.47 -19.42 -1.64
C ALA A 353 -2.83 -20.37 -0.48
N GLU A 354 -3.50 -19.87 0.56
CA GLU A 354 -3.96 -20.67 1.70
C GLU A 354 -4.95 -21.77 1.27
N ARG A 355 -5.92 -21.44 0.41
CA ARG A 355 -6.89 -22.41 -0.12
C ARG A 355 -6.21 -23.51 -0.94
N ARG A 356 -5.22 -23.16 -1.77
CA ARG A 356 -4.46 -24.13 -2.56
C ARG A 356 -3.67 -25.08 -1.65
N ILE A 357 -3.05 -24.57 -0.59
CA ILE A 357 -2.35 -25.41 0.39
C ILE A 357 -3.33 -26.41 1.04
N GLN A 358 -4.49 -25.93 1.50
CA GLN A 358 -5.52 -26.80 2.09
C GLN A 358 -6.05 -27.84 1.11
N GLN A 359 -6.25 -27.48 -0.16
CA GLN A 359 -6.64 -28.42 -1.22
C GLN A 359 -5.58 -29.50 -1.43
N LEU A 360 -4.31 -29.13 -1.51
CA LEU A 360 -3.20 -30.06 -1.63
C LEU A 360 -3.13 -31.01 -0.42
N ASP A 361 -3.27 -30.50 0.80
CA ASP A 361 -3.28 -31.32 2.01
C ASP A 361 -4.45 -32.32 2.01
N ASN A 362 -5.65 -31.88 1.64
CA ASN A 362 -6.81 -32.78 1.51
C ASN A 362 -6.59 -33.85 0.43
N ASP A 363 -5.99 -33.50 -0.70
CA ASP A 363 -5.69 -34.44 -1.77
C ASP A 363 -4.63 -35.48 -1.39
N ILE A 364 -3.63 -35.05 -0.60
CA ILE A 364 -2.60 -35.92 -0.03
C ILE A 364 -3.25 -36.89 0.96
N VAL A 365 -4.03 -36.39 1.93
CA VAL A 365 -4.72 -37.23 2.93
C VAL A 365 -5.66 -38.23 2.26
N ALA A 366 -6.41 -37.82 1.24
CA ALA A 366 -7.28 -38.71 0.48
C ALA A 366 -6.51 -39.82 -0.26
N MET A 367 -5.23 -39.60 -0.56
CA MET A 367 -4.40 -40.50 -1.34
C MET A 367 -3.56 -41.45 -0.47
N VAL A 368 -2.92 -40.96 0.59
CA VAL A 368 -2.01 -41.75 1.45
C VAL A 368 -2.54 -42.00 2.85
N GLY A 369 -3.71 -41.46 3.20
CA GLY A 369 -4.31 -41.52 4.53
C GLY A 369 -3.87 -40.37 5.45
N PRO A 370 -4.57 -40.17 6.58
CA PRO A 370 -4.20 -39.19 7.59
C PRO A 370 -2.93 -39.65 8.34
N GLU A 371 -1.97 -38.73 8.51
CA GLU A 371 -0.74 -38.93 9.29
C GLU A 371 0.01 -40.25 8.97
N PRO A 372 0.57 -40.38 7.75
CA PRO A 372 1.40 -41.53 7.44
C PRO A 372 2.61 -41.57 8.40
N PRO A 373 2.95 -42.75 8.96
CA PRO A 373 4.12 -42.90 9.80
C PRO A 373 5.37 -42.47 9.02
N THR A 374 6.20 -41.63 9.64
CA THR A 374 7.45 -41.12 9.06
C THR A 374 8.64 -41.81 9.71
N TRP A 375 9.59 -42.24 8.91
CA TRP A 375 10.91 -42.71 9.34
C TRP A 375 11.97 -41.61 9.39
N PHE A 376 11.63 -40.38 8.96
CA PHE A 376 12.58 -39.27 8.97
C PHE A 376 12.82 -38.83 10.40
N GLU A 377 14.07 -38.91 10.85
CA GLU A 377 14.49 -38.44 12.17
C GLU A 377 15.15 -37.06 12.09
N HIS A 378 15.73 -36.71 10.94
CA HIS A 378 16.56 -35.51 10.79
C HIS A 378 16.02 -34.50 9.76
N LEU A 379 15.05 -34.90 8.94
CA LEU A 379 14.36 -33.99 8.01
C LEU A 379 13.48 -32.96 8.75
N SER A 380 13.79 -31.68 8.59
CA SER A 380 13.05 -30.57 9.21
C SER A 380 12.96 -29.35 8.28
N GLU A 381 11.79 -28.69 8.31
CA GLU A 381 11.54 -27.44 7.56
C GLU A 381 12.29 -26.26 8.20
N THR A 382 12.42 -26.23 9.53
CA THR A 382 13.12 -25.16 10.28
C THR A 382 14.57 -25.50 10.60
N GLY A 383 14.99 -26.75 10.39
CA GLY A 383 16.29 -27.27 10.81
C GLY A 383 16.37 -27.51 12.32
N ALA A 384 17.49 -28.09 12.74
CA ALA A 384 17.86 -28.33 14.14
C ALA A 384 19.27 -27.77 14.41
N GLU A 385 19.83 -28.01 15.60
CA GLU A 385 21.16 -27.50 15.95
C GLU A 385 22.27 -28.07 15.05
N ALA A 386 22.16 -29.35 14.70
CA ALA A 386 23.13 -30.09 13.89
C ALA A 386 22.55 -30.66 12.58
N SER A 387 21.34 -30.26 12.20
CA SER A 387 20.71 -30.66 10.93
C SER A 387 20.21 -29.42 10.20
N PRO A 388 20.56 -29.24 8.90
CA PRO A 388 20.14 -28.07 8.16
C PRO A 388 18.61 -28.06 7.92
N PRO A 389 17.98 -26.88 7.81
CA PRO A 389 16.63 -26.78 7.26
C PRO A 389 16.62 -27.29 5.82
N VAL A 390 15.56 -28.00 5.44
CA VAL A 390 15.33 -28.51 4.08
C VAL A 390 14.03 -27.95 3.53
N ARG A 391 14.12 -27.16 2.46
CA ARG A 391 13.00 -26.46 1.84
C ARG A 391 11.92 -27.41 1.30
N PHE A 392 12.33 -28.59 0.82
CA PHE A 392 11.44 -29.57 0.20
C PHE A 392 10.85 -30.61 1.18
N THR A 393 10.86 -30.33 2.48
CA THR A 393 10.41 -31.28 3.53
C THR A 393 9.01 -31.87 3.25
N ARG A 394 8.03 -31.04 2.87
CA ARG A 394 6.66 -31.52 2.59
C ARG A 394 6.60 -32.48 1.39
N ALA A 395 7.35 -32.18 0.33
CA ALA A 395 7.43 -33.03 -0.86
C ALA A 395 8.08 -34.39 -0.55
N LEU A 396 9.15 -34.39 0.27
CA LEU A 396 9.83 -35.61 0.71
C LEU A 396 8.94 -36.49 1.60
N ARG A 397 8.22 -35.89 2.55
CA ARG A 397 7.26 -36.61 3.40
C ARG A 397 6.12 -37.23 2.57
N PHE A 398 5.60 -36.50 1.59
CA PHE A 398 4.61 -37.05 0.67
C PHE A 398 5.19 -38.21 -0.16
N LEU A 399 6.42 -38.07 -0.66
CA LEU A 399 7.08 -39.10 -1.45
C LEU A 399 7.33 -40.39 -0.64
N GLU A 400 7.73 -40.25 0.61
CA GLU A 400 7.83 -41.37 1.56
C GLU A 400 6.47 -42.05 1.77
N ALA A 401 5.43 -41.27 2.09
CA ALA A 401 4.10 -41.79 2.32
C ALA A 401 3.57 -42.54 1.09
N PHE A 402 3.77 -41.99 -0.12
CA PHE A 402 3.48 -42.69 -1.37
C PHE A 402 4.25 -44.01 -1.47
N TYR A 403 5.56 -44.00 -1.20
CA TYR A 403 6.40 -45.18 -1.31
C TYR A 403 5.90 -46.33 -0.43
N HIS A 404 5.56 -46.04 0.83
CA HIS A 404 5.09 -47.07 1.76
C HIS A 404 3.62 -47.46 1.54
N GLN A 405 2.72 -46.48 1.49
CA GLN A 405 1.28 -46.73 1.53
C GLN A 405 0.69 -47.13 0.19
N LEU A 406 1.33 -46.76 -0.92
CA LEU A 406 0.82 -47.01 -2.27
C LEU A 406 1.76 -47.84 -3.12
N PHE A 407 3.06 -47.51 -3.13
CA PHE A 407 3.99 -48.20 -4.00
C PHE A 407 4.22 -49.64 -3.55
N LEU A 408 4.71 -49.85 -2.33
CA LEU A 408 5.04 -51.18 -1.81
C LEU A 408 3.81 -52.09 -1.64
N SER A 409 2.66 -51.52 -1.24
CA SER A 409 1.41 -52.25 -0.97
C SER A 409 0.70 -52.71 -2.24
N ASP A 410 0.50 -51.81 -3.20
CA ASP A 410 -0.40 -52.03 -4.33
C ASP A 410 0.32 -51.98 -5.68
N VAL A 411 1.00 -50.87 -5.97
CA VAL A 411 1.55 -50.58 -7.31
C VAL A 411 2.63 -51.58 -7.69
N ASN A 412 3.55 -51.88 -6.76
CA ASN A 412 4.67 -52.78 -6.97
C ASN A 412 4.22 -54.18 -7.43
N ASN A 413 3.15 -54.70 -6.82
CA ASN A 413 2.62 -56.03 -7.15
C ASN A 413 2.11 -56.09 -8.60
N VAL A 414 1.40 -55.05 -9.05
CA VAL A 414 0.89 -54.97 -10.43
C VAL A 414 2.02 -54.79 -11.43
N LEU A 415 2.99 -53.92 -11.14
CA LEU A 415 4.13 -53.68 -12.00
C LEU A 415 5.05 -54.90 -12.12
N LYS A 416 5.21 -55.69 -11.06
CA LYS A 416 5.97 -56.95 -11.09
C LYS A 416 5.39 -57.96 -12.07
N ILE A 417 4.06 -58.07 -12.15
CA ILE A 417 3.41 -58.96 -13.13
C ILE A 417 3.78 -58.52 -14.56
N VAL A 418 3.72 -57.22 -14.85
CA VAL A 418 4.15 -56.69 -16.16
C VAL A 418 5.63 -56.94 -16.41
N LEU A 419 6.48 -56.81 -15.38
CA LEU A 419 7.92 -57.02 -15.51
C LEU A 419 8.28 -58.47 -15.85
N LEU A 420 7.61 -59.43 -15.22
CA LEU A 420 7.91 -60.86 -15.33
C LEU A 420 7.22 -61.48 -16.54
N ASP A 421 5.94 -61.20 -16.71
CA ASP A 421 5.08 -61.87 -17.68
C ASP A 421 4.80 -61.01 -18.91
N GLY A 422 5.13 -59.72 -18.91
CA GLY A 422 4.81 -58.82 -20.02
C GLY A 422 5.67 -59.04 -21.26
N GLU A 423 5.03 -59.32 -22.39
CA GLU A 423 5.68 -59.39 -23.70
C GLU A 423 5.52 -58.07 -24.45
N PHE A 424 6.58 -57.26 -24.47
CA PHE A 424 6.57 -55.95 -25.13
C PHE A 424 6.81 -56.09 -26.64
N TYR A 425 6.01 -55.41 -27.47
CA TYR A 425 6.26 -55.33 -28.92
C TYR A 425 7.60 -54.68 -29.26
N LYS A 426 8.00 -53.67 -28.49
CA LYS A 426 9.26 -52.94 -28.66
C LYS A 426 10.21 -53.24 -27.51
N ARG A 427 11.45 -53.60 -27.85
CA ARG A 427 12.52 -53.80 -26.87
C ARG A 427 12.78 -52.53 -26.04
N ASP A 428 12.72 -51.36 -26.67
CA ASP A 428 12.94 -50.08 -26.00
C ASP A 428 11.91 -49.82 -24.92
N ASN A 429 10.63 -50.13 -25.14
CA ASN A 429 9.58 -50.00 -24.13
C ASN A 429 9.85 -50.89 -22.90
N ARG A 430 10.37 -52.11 -23.12
CA ARG A 430 10.75 -53.01 -22.03
C ARG A 430 11.92 -52.46 -21.21
N LEU A 431 12.93 -51.90 -21.89
CA LEU A 431 14.08 -51.27 -21.24
C LEU A 431 13.62 -50.07 -20.41
N GLU A 432 12.88 -49.14 -21.01
CA GLU A 432 12.35 -47.96 -20.31
C GLU A 432 11.44 -48.34 -19.14
N PHE A 433 10.62 -49.40 -19.28
CA PHE A 433 9.80 -49.92 -18.18
C PHE A 433 10.66 -50.44 -17.03
N THR A 434 11.67 -51.25 -17.35
CA THR A 434 12.58 -51.82 -16.35
C THR A 434 13.35 -50.72 -15.63
N ASP A 435 13.85 -49.72 -16.36
CA ASP A 435 14.57 -48.58 -15.80
C ASP A 435 13.67 -47.73 -14.89
N ALA A 436 12.44 -47.43 -15.33
CA ALA A 436 11.47 -46.67 -14.54
C ALA A 436 11.07 -47.43 -13.27
N TYR A 437 10.83 -48.74 -13.37
CA TYR A 437 10.51 -49.60 -12.24
C TYR A 437 11.66 -49.65 -11.21
N ASN A 438 12.90 -49.80 -11.69
CA ASN A 438 14.09 -49.77 -10.82
C ASN A 438 14.28 -48.39 -10.16
N GLY A 439 14.05 -47.31 -10.90
CA GLY A 439 14.10 -45.95 -10.35
C GLY A 439 13.09 -45.75 -9.22
N MET A 440 11.87 -46.31 -9.36
CA MET A 440 10.86 -46.28 -8.29
C MET A 440 11.23 -47.15 -7.08
N LEU A 441 11.83 -48.32 -7.29
CA LEU A 441 12.32 -49.17 -6.19
C LEU A 441 13.41 -48.49 -5.36
N GLN A 442 14.27 -47.68 -6.00
CA GLN A 442 15.36 -46.96 -5.34
C GLN A 442 14.90 -45.76 -4.50
N ILE A 443 13.64 -45.33 -4.61
CA ILE A 443 13.10 -44.19 -3.86
C ILE A 443 13.32 -44.38 -2.35
N GLY A 444 12.98 -45.56 -1.81
CA GLY A 444 13.11 -45.83 -0.38
C GLY A 444 14.54 -45.73 0.14
N GLU A 445 15.52 -46.28 -0.59
CA GLU A 445 16.93 -46.18 -0.22
C GLU A 445 17.43 -44.73 -0.34
N GLY A 446 17.02 -44.01 -1.38
CA GLY A 446 17.37 -42.60 -1.56
C GLY A 446 16.86 -41.72 -0.42
N LEU A 447 15.63 -41.93 0.06
CA LEU A 447 15.06 -41.18 1.18
C LEU A 447 15.79 -41.46 2.49
N LYS A 448 16.10 -42.73 2.81
CA LYS A 448 16.91 -43.09 3.99
C LYS A 448 18.30 -42.48 3.91
N SER A 449 18.94 -42.56 2.74
CA SER A 449 20.27 -42.02 2.55
C SER A 449 20.29 -40.51 2.74
N LEU A 450 19.28 -39.79 2.28
CA LEU A 450 19.16 -38.35 2.51
C LEU A 450 19.02 -38.04 4.00
N ASP A 451 18.11 -38.72 4.71
CA ASP A 451 17.90 -38.50 6.15
C ASP A 451 19.18 -38.78 6.96
N HIS A 452 19.89 -39.86 6.64
CA HIS A 452 21.17 -40.17 7.27
C HIS A 452 22.25 -39.13 6.98
N ARG A 453 22.30 -38.57 5.76
CA ARG A 453 23.25 -37.48 5.44
C ARG A 453 22.91 -36.17 6.15
N LEU A 454 21.64 -35.94 6.49
CA LEU A 454 21.16 -34.81 7.30
C LEU A 454 21.40 -34.99 8.80
N ALA A 455 21.71 -36.22 9.24
CA ALA A 455 22.03 -36.52 10.63
C ALA A 455 23.25 -35.73 11.13
N PRO A 456 23.40 -35.52 12.45
CA PRO A 456 24.54 -34.78 13.02
C PRO A 456 25.91 -35.35 12.63
N ASP A 457 26.00 -36.67 12.47
CA ASP A 457 27.17 -37.42 12.01
C ASP A 457 27.23 -37.59 10.48
N GLY A 458 26.14 -37.25 9.79
CA GLY A 458 26.04 -37.23 8.33
C GLY A 458 26.81 -36.07 7.70
N GLU A 459 27.16 -36.22 6.42
CA GLU A 459 27.96 -35.25 5.67
C GLU A 459 27.35 -33.83 5.65
N LEU A 460 26.04 -33.72 5.40
CA LEU A 460 25.34 -32.44 5.32
C LEU A 460 25.13 -31.83 6.70
N GLY A 461 24.72 -32.65 7.68
CA GLY A 461 24.53 -32.22 9.07
C GLY A 461 25.83 -31.73 9.72
N SER A 462 26.90 -32.50 9.57
CA SER A 462 28.24 -32.13 10.05
C SER A 462 28.74 -30.83 9.40
N THR A 463 28.59 -30.68 8.07
CA THR A 463 28.99 -29.45 7.36
C THR A 463 28.22 -28.23 7.87
N TYR A 464 26.92 -28.37 8.08
CA TYR A 464 26.06 -27.32 8.63
C TYR A 464 26.44 -26.96 10.07
N TYR A 465 26.65 -27.96 10.92
CA TYR A 465 27.07 -27.78 12.31
C TYR A 465 28.43 -27.07 12.40
N HIS A 466 29.41 -27.47 11.58
CA HIS A 466 30.70 -26.81 11.50
C HIS A 466 30.57 -25.36 11.03
N ALA A 467 29.80 -25.09 9.96
CA ALA A 467 29.55 -23.74 9.48
C ALA A 467 28.91 -22.84 10.56
N LYS A 468 28.04 -23.40 11.41
CA LYS A 468 27.37 -22.68 12.50
C LYS A 468 28.27 -22.43 13.72
N ASN A 469 29.26 -23.28 13.98
CA ASN A 469 30.10 -23.19 15.18
C ASN A 469 31.51 -22.65 14.94
N GLU A 470 31.89 -22.43 13.68
CA GLU A 470 33.18 -21.84 13.32
C GLU A 470 33.28 -20.37 13.78
N LEU A 471 34.42 -20.02 14.38
CA LEU A 471 34.75 -18.67 14.84
C LEU A 471 35.33 -17.84 13.69
N ILE A 472 34.45 -17.36 12.82
CA ILE A 472 34.79 -16.55 11.62
C ILE A 472 33.90 -15.30 11.53
N PRO A 473 34.30 -14.29 10.73
CA PRO A 473 33.49 -13.08 10.52
C PRO A 473 32.05 -13.39 10.08
N LEU A 474 31.08 -12.64 10.63
CA LEU A 474 29.65 -12.92 10.50
C LEU A 474 29.16 -13.03 9.03
N GLN A 475 29.67 -12.20 8.14
CA GLN A 475 29.30 -12.24 6.71
C GLN A 475 29.75 -13.53 6.02
N ILE A 476 30.95 -14.02 6.36
CA ILE A 476 31.49 -15.27 5.80
C ILE A 476 30.73 -16.46 6.41
N LYS A 477 30.42 -16.38 7.70
CA LYS A 477 29.61 -17.37 8.41
C LYS A 477 28.24 -17.56 7.77
N LYS A 478 27.51 -16.47 7.51
CA LYS A 478 26.22 -16.51 6.82
C LYS A 478 26.31 -17.21 5.47
N ARG A 479 27.29 -16.84 4.64
CA ARG A 479 27.50 -17.49 3.33
C ARG A 479 27.81 -18.99 3.44
N LYS A 480 28.61 -19.41 4.42
CA LYS A 480 28.89 -20.85 4.64
C LYS A 480 27.64 -21.60 5.07
N ILE A 481 26.84 -21.03 5.97
CA ILE A 481 25.56 -21.62 6.40
C ILE A 481 24.60 -21.73 5.21
N GLU A 482 24.44 -20.65 4.43
CA GLU A 482 23.63 -20.65 3.21
C GLU A 482 24.09 -21.71 2.21
N SER A 483 25.41 -21.84 2.01
CA SER A 483 25.97 -22.88 1.13
C SER A 483 25.69 -24.30 1.65
N ALA A 484 25.71 -24.53 2.96
CA ALA A 484 25.41 -25.83 3.56
C ALA A 484 23.91 -26.18 3.43
N VAL A 485 23.03 -25.19 3.65
CA VAL A 485 21.58 -25.33 3.42
C VAL A 485 21.29 -25.60 1.95
N GLN A 486 21.93 -24.86 1.05
CA GLN A 486 21.77 -25.04 -0.39
C GLN A 486 22.22 -26.43 -0.86
N ALA A 487 23.28 -26.99 -0.26
CA ALA A 487 23.71 -28.35 -0.57
C ALA A 487 22.64 -29.39 -0.20
N ALA A 488 22.00 -29.24 0.97
CA ALA A 488 20.89 -30.10 1.39
C ALA A 488 19.67 -29.96 0.46
N ASP A 489 19.33 -28.73 0.06
CA ASP A 489 18.22 -28.48 -0.86
C ASP A 489 18.46 -29.06 -2.26
N VAL A 490 19.69 -28.95 -2.79
CA VAL A 490 20.07 -29.52 -4.10
C VAL A 490 19.95 -31.04 -4.09
N GLU A 491 20.35 -31.69 -2.99
CA GLU A 491 20.22 -33.13 -2.86
C GLU A 491 18.76 -33.58 -2.77
N ALA A 492 17.97 -32.90 -1.94
CA ALA A 492 16.54 -33.13 -1.82
C ALA A 492 15.83 -32.97 -3.17
N GLU A 493 16.11 -31.90 -3.90
CA GLU A 493 15.56 -31.63 -5.23
C GLU A 493 15.94 -32.72 -6.24
N SER A 494 17.21 -33.14 -6.24
CA SER A 494 17.71 -34.21 -7.11
C SER A 494 16.99 -35.54 -6.86
N LEU A 495 16.75 -35.90 -5.60
CA LEU A 495 15.99 -37.10 -5.23
C LEU A 495 14.54 -37.02 -5.72
N ILE A 496 13.86 -35.90 -5.44
CA ILE A 496 12.47 -35.66 -5.87
C ILE A 496 12.38 -35.75 -7.39
N ARG A 497 13.29 -35.10 -8.11
CA ARG A 497 13.30 -35.08 -9.57
C ARG A 497 13.48 -36.48 -10.16
N ARG A 498 14.45 -37.26 -9.65
CA ARG A 498 14.66 -38.64 -10.10
C ARG A 498 13.43 -39.52 -9.86
N ALA A 499 12.80 -39.41 -8.69
CA ALA A 499 11.59 -40.14 -8.37
C ALA A 499 10.44 -39.74 -9.31
N ASN A 500 10.25 -38.43 -9.52
CA ASN A 500 9.20 -37.90 -10.38
C ASN A 500 9.38 -38.34 -11.85
N ASP A 501 10.61 -38.29 -12.37
CA ASP A 501 10.93 -38.72 -13.73
C ASP A 501 10.66 -40.23 -13.93
N ALA A 502 10.97 -41.06 -12.93
CA ALA A 502 10.68 -42.49 -12.96
C ALA A 502 9.16 -42.77 -12.97
N MET A 503 8.40 -42.10 -12.09
CA MET A 503 6.95 -42.24 -12.02
C MET A 503 6.25 -41.74 -13.28
N LEU A 504 6.69 -40.61 -13.85
CA LEU A 504 6.16 -40.05 -15.10
C LEU A 504 6.42 -41.00 -16.27
N LYS A 505 7.63 -41.53 -16.42
CA LYS A 505 7.94 -42.54 -17.44
C LYS A 505 7.07 -43.78 -17.29
N MET A 506 6.93 -44.29 -16.07
CA MET A 506 6.08 -45.45 -15.79
C MET A 506 4.62 -45.18 -16.17
N GLN A 507 4.07 -44.02 -15.79
CA GLN A 507 2.72 -43.60 -16.14
C GLN A 507 2.50 -43.57 -17.67
N LEU A 508 3.44 -43.01 -18.43
CA LEU A 508 3.36 -42.94 -19.89
C LEU A 508 3.40 -44.33 -20.55
N ILE A 509 4.24 -45.24 -20.04
CA ILE A 509 4.32 -46.61 -20.53
C ILE A 509 3.02 -47.35 -20.24
N LEU A 510 2.49 -47.28 -19.01
CA LEU A 510 1.23 -47.91 -18.63
C LEU A 510 0.06 -47.38 -19.47
N LYS A 511 0.04 -46.08 -19.77
CA LYS A 511 -0.96 -45.48 -20.66
C LYS A 511 -0.90 -46.11 -22.06
N GLY A 512 0.30 -46.29 -22.63
CA GLY A 512 0.48 -47.00 -23.89
C GLY A 512 0.03 -48.47 -23.83
N ILE A 513 0.33 -49.14 -22.71
CA ILE A 513 -0.10 -50.53 -22.49
C ILE A 513 -1.62 -50.66 -22.53
N ILE A 514 -2.32 -49.79 -21.80
CA ILE A 514 -3.78 -49.83 -21.62
C ILE A 514 -4.53 -49.34 -22.88
N ALA A 515 -4.02 -48.32 -23.57
CA ALA A 515 -4.69 -47.74 -24.74
C ALA A 515 -4.84 -48.71 -25.91
N GLY A 516 -4.01 -49.76 -25.97
CA GLY A 516 -4.08 -50.77 -27.03
C GLY A 516 -3.66 -50.24 -28.41
N GLU A 517 -3.12 -49.03 -28.48
CA GLU A 517 -2.65 -48.42 -29.73
C GLU A 517 -1.40 -49.14 -30.23
N ALA A 518 -1.41 -49.49 -31.52
CA ALA A 518 -0.23 -49.99 -32.21
C ALA A 518 0.43 -48.82 -32.97
N ARG A 519 1.74 -48.66 -32.80
CA ARG A 519 2.64 -47.67 -33.45
C ARG A 519 2.79 -46.33 -32.74
N GLY A 520 2.39 -46.23 -31.46
CA GLY A 520 2.69 -45.05 -30.61
C GLY A 520 4.14 -45.04 -30.13
N ARG A 521 4.55 -44.02 -29.35
CA ARG A 521 5.86 -44.05 -28.65
C ARG A 521 5.93 -45.26 -27.70
N TYR A 522 4.89 -45.44 -26.90
CA TYR A 522 4.67 -46.62 -26.06
C TYR A 522 3.53 -47.45 -26.66
N ASP A 523 3.76 -48.75 -26.82
CA ASP A 523 2.83 -49.72 -27.41
C ASP A 523 2.27 -50.65 -26.33
N SER A 524 1.23 -51.39 -26.69
CA SER A 524 0.65 -52.44 -25.86
C SER A 524 1.58 -53.65 -25.63
N LEU A 525 1.14 -54.61 -24.81
CA LEU A 525 1.81 -55.91 -24.66
C LEU A 525 1.14 -56.92 -25.61
N SER A 526 1.92 -57.77 -26.26
CA SER A 526 1.39 -58.80 -27.17
C SER A 526 0.50 -59.81 -26.46
N ASN A 527 0.78 -60.04 -25.18
CA ASN A 527 0.06 -61.00 -24.34
C ASN A 527 -0.87 -60.32 -23.30
N LEU A 528 -1.19 -59.03 -23.47
CA LEU A 528 -2.02 -58.28 -22.50
C LEU A 528 -3.36 -58.96 -22.20
N SER A 529 -3.99 -59.60 -23.19
CA SER A 529 -5.28 -60.30 -23.05
C SER A 529 -5.19 -61.66 -22.36
N SER A 530 -3.99 -62.20 -22.15
CA SER A 530 -3.74 -63.53 -21.60
C SER A 530 -2.97 -63.54 -20.28
N ILE A 531 -2.32 -62.43 -19.90
CA ILE A 531 -1.65 -62.28 -18.59
C ILE A 531 -2.64 -62.61 -17.46
N GLU A 532 -2.20 -63.37 -16.45
CA GLU A 532 -3.02 -63.81 -15.29
C GLU A 532 -4.24 -64.70 -15.66
N GLY A 533 -4.37 -65.14 -16.92
CA GLY A 533 -5.40 -66.07 -17.37
C GLY A 533 -6.83 -65.66 -16.96
N LYS A 534 -7.44 -66.38 -16.02
CA LYS A 534 -8.82 -66.11 -15.56
C LYS A 534 -8.95 -64.78 -14.80
N ALA A 535 -7.87 -64.27 -14.20
CA ALA A 535 -7.85 -63.00 -13.47
C ALA A 535 -7.46 -61.79 -14.35
N ASN A 536 -7.33 -61.98 -15.68
CA ASN A 536 -6.88 -60.94 -16.62
C ASN A 536 -7.68 -59.62 -16.53
N LYS A 537 -9.01 -59.70 -16.45
CA LYS A 537 -9.87 -58.51 -16.37
C LYS A 537 -9.60 -57.69 -15.10
N ASP A 538 -9.38 -58.36 -13.98
CA ASP A 538 -9.06 -57.69 -12.72
C ASP A 538 -7.64 -57.11 -12.73
N PHE A 539 -6.69 -57.82 -13.36
CA PHE A 539 -5.35 -57.31 -13.61
C PHE A 539 -5.37 -56.02 -14.45
N GLN A 540 -6.07 -55.99 -15.58
CA GLN A 540 -6.18 -54.79 -16.42
C GLN A 540 -6.83 -53.62 -15.67
N ARG A 541 -7.85 -53.88 -14.84
CA ARG A 541 -8.45 -52.86 -13.97
C ARG A 541 -7.43 -52.31 -12.97
N LYS A 542 -6.68 -53.19 -12.28
CA LYS A 542 -5.63 -52.80 -11.34
C LYS A 542 -4.52 -52.01 -12.04
N LEU A 543 -4.15 -52.37 -13.26
CA LEU A 543 -3.18 -51.64 -14.08
C LEU A 543 -3.64 -50.21 -14.38
N GLY A 544 -4.92 -50.03 -14.71
CA GLY A 544 -5.55 -48.71 -14.86
C GLY A 544 -5.47 -47.88 -13.57
N LEU A 545 -5.87 -48.46 -12.45
CA LEU A 545 -5.78 -47.79 -11.14
C LEU A 545 -4.34 -47.43 -10.76
N THR A 546 -3.37 -48.29 -11.06
CA THR A 546 -1.94 -48.01 -10.86
C THR A 546 -1.49 -46.80 -11.69
N LYS A 547 -1.90 -46.72 -12.95
CA LYS A 547 -1.60 -45.58 -13.83
C LYS A 547 -2.22 -44.28 -13.29
N ASP A 548 -3.47 -44.33 -12.81
CA ASP A 548 -4.14 -43.14 -12.25
C ASP A 548 -3.51 -42.70 -10.92
N LYS A 549 -3.13 -43.65 -10.05
CA LYS A 549 -2.38 -43.36 -8.82
C LYS A 549 -1.05 -42.66 -9.13
N LEU A 550 -0.27 -43.16 -10.10
CA LEU A 550 1.01 -42.56 -10.48
C LEU A 550 0.82 -41.16 -11.07
N GLU A 551 -0.21 -40.94 -11.88
CA GLU A 551 -0.55 -39.62 -12.42
C GLU A 551 -0.86 -38.62 -11.29
N LYS A 552 -1.68 -39.03 -10.31
CA LYS A 552 -1.98 -38.19 -9.14
C LYS A 552 -0.73 -37.92 -8.30
N THR A 553 0.14 -38.91 -8.09
CA THR A 553 1.41 -38.72 -7.37
C THR A 553 2.30 -37.69 -8.05
N VAL A 554 2.51 -37.82 -9.37
CA VAL A 554 3.35 -36.91 -10.16
C VAL A 554 2.79 -35.48 -10.10
N PHE A 555 1.48 -35.33 -10.21
CA PHE A 555 0.82 -34.03 -10.08
C PHE A 555 1.05 -33.39 -8.71
N LEU A 556 0.73 -34.11 -7.62
CA LEU A 556 0.86 -33.59 -6.25
C LEU A 556 2.32 -33.31 -5.86
N LEU A 557 3.24 -34.20 -6.23
CA LEU A 557 4.66 -33.99 -5.99
C LEU A 557 5.16 -32.73 -6.71
N GLY A 558 4.75 -32.53 -7.97
CA GLY A 558 5.08 -31.33 -8.73
C GLY A 558 4.50 -30.04 -8.14
N GLU A 559 3.27 -30.07 -7.61
CA GLU A 559 2.67 -28.94 -6.91
C GLU A 559 3.41 -28.59 -5.61
N LEU A 560 3.76 -29.60 -4.79
CA LEU A 560 4.53 -29.40 -3.56
C LEU A 560 5.93 -28.85 -3.84
N THR A 561 6.61 -29.32 -4.89
CA THR A 561 7.92 -28.78 -5.29
C THR A 561 7.80 -27.32 -5.74
N ARG A 562 6.75 -26.97 -6.51
CA ARG A 562 6.50 -25.56 -6.91
C ARG A 562 6.22 -24.68 -5.70
N ALA A 563 5.39 -25.14 -4.77
CA ALA A 563 5.05 -24.40 -3.55
C ALA A 563 6.32 -24.11 -2.70
N ALA A 564 7.21 -25.09 -2.59
CA ALA A 564 8.48 -24.94 -1.89
C ALA A 564 9.42 -23.91 -2.55
N LEU A 565 9.36 -23.75 -3.88
CA LEU A 565 10.14 -22.73 -4.61
C LEU A 565 9.54 -21.32 -4.46
N SER A 566 8.21 -21.19 -4.41
CA SER A 566 7.54 -19.90 -4.26
C SER A 566 7.56 -19.33 -2.83
N GLY A 567 7.69 -20.18 -1.81
CA GLY A 567 7.74 -19.75 -0.41
C GLY A 567 9.06 -19.10 0.03
N GLY A 568 10.03 -18.93 -0.88
CA GLY A 568 11.30 -18.25 -0.61
C GLY A 568 11.29 -16.73 -0.78
N ASP A 569 10.20 -16.16 -1.33
CA ASP A 569 10.08 -14.74 -1.68
C ASP A 569 9.00 -13.97 -0.87
N SER A 570 8.46 -14.57 0.21
CA SER A 570 7.47 -13.94 1.10
C SER A 570 8.06 -13.46 2.41
#